data_AF-A0A8U0U4P4-F1
#
_entry.id   AF-A0A8U0U4P4-F1
#
_cell.length_a   1.000
_cell.length_b   1.000
_cell.length_c   1.000
_cell.angle_alpha   90.00
_cell.angle_beta   90.00
_cell.angle_gamma   90.00
#
_symmetry.space_group_name_H-M   'P 1'
#
loop_
_entity.id
_entity.type
_entity.pdbx_description
1 polymer ?
#
loop_
_entity_poly.entity_id
_entity_poly.type
_entity_poly.pdbx_seq_one_letter_code
_entity_poly.pdbx_strand_id
1 'polypeptide(L)'
;MRGDRVNYILQVLVGRESEYKQVFKGEESAFQITGLQGNTDYRFRVCACRRCQDTNQELCGPLSPSSLFTLRRQEQQCLGETSAVETVKGAGIISSDERFAAVVVCVFAGVSILMACLLQYFFMK
;
A
#
# COMPACT_ATOMS: atom_id res chain seq x y z
N MET A 1 5.24 -3.31 -42.55
CA MET A 1 4.66 -4.50 -41.89
C MET A 1 3.61 -4.01 -40.90
N ARG A 2 2.33 -4.30 -41.12
CA ARG A 2 1.27 -3.97 -40.15
C ARG A 2 1.23 -5.10 -39.13
N GLY A 3 1.66 -4.83 -37.89
CA GLY A 3 1.61 -5.84 -36.82
C GLY A 3 0.18 -6.23 -36.47
N ASP A 4 0.02 -7.41 -35.90
CA ASP A 4 -1.24 -7.83 -35.27
C ASP A 4 -1.61 -6.87 -34.12
N ARG A 5 -2.90 -6.64 -33.92
CA ARG A 5 -3.37 -5.79 -32.82
C ARG A 5 -3.14 -6.47 -31.48
N VAL A 6 -2.86 -5.68 -30.44
CA VAL A 6 -2.62 -6.17 -29.09
C VAL A 6 -3.65 -5.60 -28.13
N ASN A 7 -4.31 -6.48 -27.41
CA ASN A 7 -5.16 -6.15 -26.27
C ASN A 7 -4.37 -6.35 -24.97
N TYR A 8 -4.73 -5.60 -23.94
CA TYR A 8 -4.26 -5.77 -22.57
C TYR A 8 -5.41 -6.23 -21.71
N ILE A 9 -5.14 -7.18 -20.81
CA ILE A 9 -6.10 -7.62 -19.78
C ILE A 9 -5.52 -7.23 -18.42
N LEU A 10 -6.23 -6.37 -17.69
CA LEU A 10 -5.89 -5.96 -16.33
C LEU A 10 -6.73 -6.76 -15.34
N GLN A 11 -6.04 -7.33 -14.35
CA GLN A 11 -6.66 -8.06 -13.26
C GLN A 11 -6.27 -7.46 -11.91
N VAL A 12 -7.20 -7.53 -10.96
CA VAL A 12 -7.02 -7.06 -9.59
C VAL A 12 -7.36 -8.15 -8.59
N LEU A 13 -6.56 -8.25 -7.53
CA LEU A 13 -6.86 -9.00 -6.31
C LEU A 13 -7.14 -7.98 -5.20
N VAL A 14 -8.24 -8.16 -4.46
CA VAL A 14 -8.65 -7.20 -3.43
C VAL A 14 -8.48 -7.83 -2.04
N GLY A 15 -7.67 -7.19 -1.19
CA GLY A 15 -7.41 -7.58 0.18
C GLY A 15 -6.88 -9.01 0.31
N ARG A 16 -7.69 -9.87 0.94
CA ARG A 16 -7.39 -11.30 1.17
C ARG A 16 -8.17 -12.23 0.25
N GLU A 17 -8.78 -11.70 -0.82
CA GLU A 17 -9.40 -12.55 -1.85
C GLU A 17 -8.35 -13.50 -2.43
N SER A 18 -8.79 -14.70 -2.83
CA SER A 18 -7.93 -15.71 -3.44
C SER A 18 -7.89 -15.60 -4.96
N GLU A 19 -8.86 -14.93 -5.57
CA GLU A 19 -9.09 -14.93 -7.00
C GLU A 19 -8.94 -13.54 -7.61
N TYR A 20 -8.20 -13.48 -8.71
CA TYR A 20 -8.03 -12.25 -9.49
C TYR A 20 -9.26 -11.99 -10.35
N LYS A 21 -9.81 -10.78 -10.24
CA LYS A 21 -10.94 -10.32 -11.06
C LYS A 21 -10.43 -9.48 -12.23
N GLN A 22 -10.91 -9.76 -13.42
CA GLN A 22 -10.62 -8.93 -14.60
C GLN A 22 -11.42 -7.62 -14.52
N VAL A 23 -10.71 -6.49 -14.55
CA VAL A 23 -11.32 -5.16 -14.47
C VAL A 23 -11.25 -4.38 -15.78
N PHE A 24 -10.34 -4.77 -16.68
CA PHE A 24 -10.23 -4.16 -18.00
C PHE A 24 -9.74 -5.16 -19.05
N LYS A 25 -10.24 -5.00 -20.28
CA LYS A 25 -9.75 -5.66 -21.49
C LYS A 25 -9.91 -4.71 -22.67
N GLY A 26 -8.81 -4.35 -23.34
CA GLY A 26 -8.85 -3.45 -24.50
C GLY A 26 -7.47 -3.15 -25.08
N GLU A 27 -7.43 -2.40 -26.17
CA GLU A 27 -6.17 -2.02 -26.85
C GLU A 27 -5.40 -0.89 -26.13
N GLU A 28 -6.03 -0.22 -25.17
CA GLU A 28 -5.41 0.87 -24.42
C GLU A 28 -4.34 0.37 -23.46
N SER A 29 -3.20 1.07 -23.43
CA SER A 29 -2.07 0.76 -22.55
C SER A 29 -2.18 1.39 -21.17
N ALA A 30 -3.22 2.19 -20.93
CA ALA A 30 -3.48 2.85 -19.66
C ALA A 30 -4.95 2.68 -19.27
N PHE A 31 -5.20 2.45 -17.98
CA PHE A 31 -6.54 2.32 -17.42
C PHE A 31 -6.61 3.06 -16.09
N GLN A 32 -7.60 3.93 -15.92
CA GLN A 32 -7.83 4.64 -14.67
C GLN A 32 -8.91 3.94 -13.84
N ILE A 33 -8.53 3.48 -12.65
CA ILE A 33 -9.46 2.86 -11.70
C ILE A 33 -9.89 3.88 -10.62
N THR A 34 -11.20 3.96 -10.37
CA THR A 34 -11.80 4.85 -9.37
C THR A 34 -12.58 4.07 -8.34
N GLY A 35 -12.89 4.69 -7.19
CA GLY A 35 -13.71 4.05 -6.15
C GLY A 35 -12.98 2.96 -5.36
N LEU A 36 -11.65 2.98 -5.34
CA LEU A 36 -10.87 2.11 -4.48
C LEU A 36 -11.16 2.43 -3.00
N GLN A 37 -11.34 1.40 -2.20
CA GLN A 37 -11.57 1.51 -0.77
C GLN A 37 -10.25 1.83 -0.07
N GLY A 38 -10.30 2.78 0.87
CA GLY A 38 -9.16 3.08 1.74
C GLY A 38 -8.79 1.87 2.61
N ASN A 39 -7.52 1.80 3.04
CA ASN A 39 -7.01 0.73 3.91
C ASN A 39 -7.22 -0.69 3.36
N THR A 40 -7.36 -0.80 2.03
CA THR A 40 -7.48 -2.08 1.32
C THR A 40 -6.26 -2.29 0.46
N ASP A 41 -5.67 -3.47 0.54
CA ASP A 41 -4.54 -3.87 -0.30
C ASP A 41 -5.04 -4.34 -1.65
N TYR A 42 -4.57 -3.73 -2.72
CA TYR A 42 -4.86 -4.13 -4.09
C TYR A 42 -3.62 -4.71 -4.72
N ARG A 43 -3.75 -5.83 -5.45
CA ARG A 43 -2.67 -6.35 -6.30
C ARG A 43 -3.11 -6.33 -7.75
N PHE A 44 -2.37 -5.62 -8.58
CA PHE A 44 -2.64 -5.50 -10.00
C PHE A 44 -1.67 -6.36 -10.80
N ARG A 45 -2.17 -7.01 -11.85
CA ARG A 45 -1.34 -7.71 -12.83
C ARG A 45 -1.96 -7.54 -14.22
N VAL A 46 -1.10 -7.51 -15.24
CA VAL A 46 -1.51 -7.31 -16.63
C VAL A 46 -0.93 -8.41 -17.52
N CYS A 47 -1.66 -8.82 -18.55
CA CYS A 47 -1.09 -9.60 -19.65
C CYS A 47 -1.42 -8.93 -20.99
N ALA A 48 -0.57 -9.18 -21.98
CA ALA A 48 -0.78 -8.78 -23.37
C ALA A 48 -1.32 -9.95 -24.17
N CYS A 49 -2.32 -9.69 -25.00
CA CYS A 49 -3.00 -10.66 -25.85
C CYS A 49 -2.99 -10.17 -27.29
N ARG A 50 -2.27 -10.89 -28.16
CA ARG A 50 -2.20 -10.58 -29.58
C ARG A 50 -3.39 -11.18 -30.30
N ARG A 51 -4.03 -10.39 -31.18
CA ARG A 51 -5.13 -10.85 -32.04
C ARG A 51 -4.60 -11.11 -33.45
N CYS A 52 -4.48 -12.39 -33.82
CA CYS A 52 -4.07 -12.78 -35.17
C CYS A 52 -5.12 -12.31 -36.17
N GLN A 53 -4.71 -11.53 -37.18
CA GLN A 53 -5.65 -11.03 -38.21
C GLN A 53 -6.27 -12.16 -39.04
N ASP A 54 -5.51 -13.23 -39.30
CA ASP A 54 -5.94 -14.33 -40.18
C ASP A 54 -6.95 -15.28 -39.52
N THR A 55 -6.72 -15.64 -38.26
CA THR A 55 -7.53 -16.62 -37.51
C THR A 55 -8.50 -15.99 -36.53
N ASN A 56 -8.42 -14.67 -36.31
CA ASN A 56 -9.19 -13.95 -35.29
C ASN A 56 -9.01 -14.51 -33.87
N GLN A 57 -7.98 -15.34 -33.66
CA GLN A 57 -7.66 -15.97 -32.40
C GLN A 57 -6.86 -15.01 -31.52
N GLU A 58 -7.15 -15.03 -30.23
CA GLU A 58 -6.45 -14.24 -29.23
C GLU A 58 -5.40 -15.10 -28.52
N LEU A 59 -4.14 -14.71 -28.65
CA LEU A 59 -2.98 -15.38 -28.07
C LEU A 59 -2.45 -14.52 -26.92
N CYS A 60 -2.72 -14.95 -25.68
CA CYS A 60 -2.29 -14.25 -24.48
C CYS A 60 -0.93 -14.73 -23.99
N GLY A 61 -0.06 -13.78 -23.68
CA GLY A 61 1.21 -14.03 -23.02
C GLY A 61 1.07 -14.26 -21.51
N PRO A 62 2.19 -14.48 -20.81
CA PRO A 62 2.20 -14.62 -19.36
C PRO A 62 1.73 -13.33 -18.67
N LEU A 63 1.21 -13.47 -17.46
CA LEU A 63 0.87 -12.34 -16.59
C LEU A 63 2.13 -11.69 -16.04
N SER A 64 2.09 -10.36 -15.90
CA SER A 64 3.13 -9.59 -15.25
C SER A 64 3.28 -9.99 -13.77
N PRO A 65 4.43 -9.67 -13.15
CA PRO A 65 4.52 -9.61 -11.69
C PRO A 65 3.39 -8.75 -11.10
N SER A 66 2.90 -9.13 -9.93
CA SER A 66 1.84 -8.40 -9.26
C SER A 66 2.37 -7.15 -8.58
N SER A 67 1.76 -5.99 -8.85
CA SER A 67 2.08 -4.72 -8.22
C SER A 67 1.12 -4.43 -7.07
N LEU A 68 1.65 -4.17 -5.88
CA LEU A 68 0.88 -3.85 -4.67
C LEU A 68 0.55 -2.36 -4.61
N PHE A 69 -0.70 -2.04 -4.30
CA PHE A 69 -1.19 -0.67 -4.11
C PHE A 69 -2.13 -0.63 -2.91
N THR A 70 -1.88 0.26 -1.97
CA THR A 70 -2.76 0.49 -0.82
C THR A 70 -3.15 1.96 -0.81
N LEU A 71 -4.44 2.24 -0.99
CA LEU A 71 -4.93 3.61 -0.90
C LEU A 71 -4.89 4.08 0.55
N ARG A 72 -3.91 4.92 0.88
CA ARG A 72 -3.85 5.64 2.16
C ARG A 72 -4.89 6.75 2.11
N ARG A 73 -5.85 6.73 3.04
CA ARG A 73 -6.78 7.86 3.22
C ARG A 73 -5.95 9.09 3.58
N GLN A 74 -5.94 10.10 2.70
CA GLN A 74 -5.39 11.41 3.02
C GLN A 74 -6.36 12.07 4.00
N GLU A 75 -6.05 12.02 5.29
CA GLU A 75 -6.68 12.87 6.27
C GLU A 75 -6.27 14.32 5.94
N GLN A 76 -7.26 15.21 5.81
CA GLN A 76 -7.10 16.60 5.39
C GLN A 76 -5.93 17.29 6.10
N GLN A 77 -4.91 17.71 5.35
CA GLN A 77 -3.97 18.73 5.79
C GLN A 77 -4.72 20.05 5.88
N CYS A 78 -5.02 20.51 7.09
CA CYS A 78 -5.53 21.86 7.34
C CYS A 78 -4.35 22.77 7.68
N LEU A 79 -4.14 23.78 6.81
CA LEU A 79 -3.63 25.14 7.08
C LEU A 79 -2.17 25.25 7.60
N GLY A 80 -1.22 25.82 6.84
CA GLY A 80 -0.92 27.27 6.81
C GLY A 80 -0.40 27.72 8.19
N GLU A 81 0.82 28.19 8.42
CA GLU A 81 1.65 29.16 7.69
C GLU A 81 3.04 29.29 8.37
N THR A 82 3.98 29.92 7.66
CA THR A 82 5.16 30.68 8.13
C THR A 82 6.42 30.01 8.70
N SER A 83 7.45 30.03 7.85
CA SER A 83 8.76 30.70 8.03
C SER A 83 9.78 30.21 9.09
N ALA A 84 10.88 29.70 8.53
CA ALA A 84 12.27 30.10 8.77
C ALA A 84 13.04 29.57 10.01
N VAL A 85 14.24 29.06 9.67
CA VAL A 85 15.47 28.88 10.47
C VAL A 85 15.61 27.59 11.29
N GLU A 86 16.37 26.67 10.68
CA GLU A 86 17.42 25.79 11.22
C GLU A 86 17.33 25.29 12.69
N THR A 87 17.29 23.95 12.84
CA THR A 87 18.29 23.11 13.54
C THR A 87 17.61 21.87 14.15
N VAL A 88 18.03 20.68 13.72
CA VAL A 88 17.80 19.35 14.35
C VAL A 88 16.35 18.98 14.73
N LYS A 89 15.69 18.22 13.86
CA LYS A 89 15.03 16.94 14.21
C LYS A 89 14.38 16.34 12.99
N GLY A 90 14.64 15.06 12.75
CA GLY A 90 13.85 14.26 11.81
C GLY A 90 12.38 14.27 12.25
N ALA A 91 11.59 15.14 11.64
CA ALA A 91 10.15 15.13 11.68
C ALA A 91 9.64 14.71 10.30
N GLY A 92 10.20 13.61 9.79
CA GLY A 92 9.52 12.82 8.78
C GLY A 92 8.30 12.22 9.47
N ILE A 93 7.14 12.84 9.25
CA ILE A 93 5.78 12.30 9.36
C ILE A 93 5.76 10.92 10.02
N ILE A 94 5.81 10.91 11.36
CA ILE A 94 5.87 9.68 12.15
C ILE A 94 4.64 8.87 11.79
N SER A 95 4.86 7.71 11.16
CA SER A 95 3.77 6.88 10.68
C SER A 95 2.93 6.40 11.86
N SER A 96 1.63 6.15 11.66
CA SER A 96 0.73 5.68 12.73
C SER A 96 1.27 4.45 13.48
N ASP A 97 2.08 3.63 12.83
CA ASP A 97 2.72 2.44 13.42
C ASP A 97 3.82 2.80 14.41
N GLU A 98 4.67 3.78 14.07
CA GLU A 98 5.72 4.28 14.97
C GLU A 98 5.14 4.91 16.25
N ARG A 99 3.97 5.56 16.15
CA ARG A 99 3.25 6.07 17.33
C ARG A 99 2.77 4.93 18.23
N PHE A 100 2.26 3.85 17.65
CA PHE A 100 1.80 2.67 18.42
C PHE A 100 2.98 1.97 19.11
N ALA A 101 4.08 1.76 18.38
CA ALA A 101 5.31 1.20 18.93
C ALA A 101 5.85 2.04 20.10
N ALA A 102 5.86 3.37 19.96
CA ALA A 102 6.29 4.28 21.03
C ALA A 102 5.42 4.16 22.29
N VAL A 103 4.09 4.05 22.14
CA VAL A 103 3.17 3.87 23.28
C VAL A 103 3.46 2.57 24.03
N VAL A 104 3.66 1.46 23.32
CA VAL A 104 3.99 0.15 23.92
C VAL A 104 5.30 0.24 24.72
N VAL A 105 6.34 0.86 24.14
CA VAL A 105 7.64 1.04 24.81
C VAL A 105 7.51 1.90 26.06
N CYS A 106 6.76 3.01 26.01
CA CYS A 106 6.54 3.87 27.17
C CYS A 106 5.81 3.14 28.31
N VAL A 107 4.79 2.34 27.99
CA VAL A 107 4.05 1.55 29.00
C VAL A 107 4.98 0.52 29.63
N PHE A 108 5.75 -0.22 28.83
CA PHE A 108 6.64 -1.27 29.35
C PHE A 108 7.77 -0.68 30.22
N ALA A 109 8.34 0.45 29.82
CA ALA A 109 9.33 1.17 30.59
C ALA A 109 8.76 1.65 31.95
N GLY A 110 7.55 2.22 31.95
CA GLY A 110 6.87 2.64 33.17
C GLY A 110 6.60 1.47 34.12
N VAL A 111 6.11 0.34 33.61
CA VAL A 111 5.87 -0.88 34.40
C VAL A 111 7.18 -1.43 34.98
N SER A 112 8.26 -1.44 34.20
CA SER A 112 9.57 -1.89 34.67
C SER A 112 10.10 -1.03 35.83
N ILE A 113 9.97 0.30 35.73
CA ILE A 113 10.37 1.23 36.79
C ILE A 113 9.51 1.02 38.04
N LEU A 114 8.18 0.92 37.88
CA LEU A 114 7.26 0.64 38.99
C LEU A 114 7.62 -0.66 39.72
N MET A 115 7.87 -1.74 38.97
CA MET A 115 8.29 -3.01 39.55
C MET A 115 9.63 -2.88 40.29
N ALA A 116 10.60 -2.16 39.74
CA ALA A 116 11.86 -1.89 40.42
C ALA A 116 11.64 -1.14 41.74
N CYS A 117 10.79 -0.11 41.76
CA CYS A 117 10.44 0.63 42.97
C CYS A 117 9.73 -0.25 44.01
N LEU A 118 8.81 -1.13 43.58
CA LEU A 118 8.12 -2.07 44.46
C LEU A 118 9.11 -3.04 45.10
N LEU A 119 9.99 -3.64 44.30
CA LEU A 119 11.03 -4.54 44.82
C LEU A 119 11.94 -3.80 45.80
N GLN A 120 12.41 -2.60 45.48
CA GLN A 120 13.20 -1.80 46.43
C GLN A 120 12.43 -1.49 47.71
N TYR A 121 11.14 -1.15 47.63
CA TYR A 121 10.31 -0.89 48.80
C TYR A 121 10.12 -2.14 49.68
N PHE A 122 9.94 -3.32 49.08
CA PHE A 122 9.78 -4.59 49.79
C PHE A 122 11.09 -5.18 50.34
N PHE A 123 12.23 -4.93 49.68
CA PHE A 123 13.53 -5.47 50.09
C PHE A 123 14.33 -4.51 50.97
N MET A 124 14.07 -3.20 50.89
CA MET A 124 14.77 -2.17 51.67
C MET A 124 13.96 -1.64 52.85
N LYS A 125 12.80 -2.25 53.11
CA LYS A 125 12.04 -2.15 54.34
C LYS A 125 11.92 -3.55 54.94
#